data_AF-O06674-F1
#
_entry.id   AF-O06674-F1
#
_cell.length_a   1.000
_cell.length_b   1.000
_cell.length_c   1.000
_cell.angle_alpha   90.00
_cell.angle_beta   90.00
_cell.angle_gamma   90.00
#
_symmetry.space_group_name_H-M   'P 1'
#
loop_
_entity.id
_entity.type
_entity.pdbx_description
1 polymer ?
#
loop_
_entity_poly.entity_id
_entity_poly.type
_entity_poly.pdbx_seq_one_letter_code
_entity_poly.pdbx_strand_id
1 'polypeptide(L)' 'MALTAGIVGLPNVGKSTLFNAITKAGAEAANYPFATI' A
#
# COMPACT_ATOMS: atom_id res chain seq x y z
N MET A 1 -16.90 9.51 13.70
CA MET A 1 -15.60 9.75 13.02
C MET A 1 -14.98 8.40 12.73
N ALA A 2 -14.62 8.11 11.48
CA ALA A 2 -13.94 6.86 11.16
C ALA A 2 -12.47 6.95 11.60
N LEU A 3 -11.95 5.90 12.23
CA LEU A 3 -10.52 5.78 12.52
C LEU A 3 -9.76 5.57 11.20
N THR A 4 -8.66 6.28 11.00
CA THR A 4 -7.78 6.09 9.83
C THR A 4 -6.38 5.69 10.30
N ALA A 5 -5.72 4.80 9.55
CA ALA A 5 -4.36 4.33 9.80
C ALA A 5 -3.64 4.08 8.46
N GLY A 6 -2.34 4.37 8.42
CA GLY A 6 -1.49 4.18 7.23
C GLY A 6 -0.56 2.97 7.36
N ILE A 7 -0.22 2.33 6.23
CA ILE A 7 0.73 1.22 6.14
C ILE A 7 2.09 1.78 5.69
N VAL A 8 3.13 1.67 6.52
CA VAL A 8 4.48 2.18 6.22
C VAL A 8 5.54 1.06 6.28
N GLY A 9 6.61 1.19 5.49
CA GLY A 9 7.70 0.22 5.45
C GLY A 9 8.58 0.36 4.20
N LEU A 10 9.73 -0.30 4.21
CA LEU A 10 10.75 -0.25 3.16
C LEU A 10 10.20 -0.62 1.76
N PRO A 11 10.88 -0.25 0.67
CA PRO A 11 10.51 -0.69 -0.68
C PRO A 11 10.37 -2.22 -0.77
N ASN A 12 9.41 -2.72 -1.55
CA ASN A 12 9.20 -4.14 -1.85
C ASN A 12 8.85 -5.09 -0.67
N VAL A 13 8.50 -4.58 0.51
CA VAL A 13 8.10 -5.41 1.68
C VAL A 13 6.64 -5.91 1.64
N GLY A 14 5.95 -5.85 0.50
CA GLY A 14 4.59 -6.38 0.35
C GLY A 14 3.45 -5.46 0.82
N LYS A 15 3.69 -4.15 0.96
CA LYS A 15 2.68 -3.17 1.40
C LYS A 15 1.42 -3.16 0.50
N SER A 16 1.59 -3.13 -0.82
CA SER A 16 0.47 -3.15 -1.77
C SER A 16 -0.31 -4.47 -1.72
N THR A 17 0.37 -5.59 -1.45
CA THR A 17 -0.27 -6.89 -1.25
C THR A 17 -1.19 -6.87 -0.03
N LEU A 18 -0.70 -6.36 1.10
CA LEU A 18 -1.50 -6.23 2.32
C LEU A 18 -2.68 -5.28 2.10
N PHE A 19 -2.44 -4.12 1.48
CA PHE A 19 -3.49 -3.16 1.18
C PHE A 19 -4.58 -3.74 0.28
N ASN A 20 -4.21 -4.54 -0.73
CA ASN A 20 -5.17 -5.22 -1.62
C ASN A 20 -5.91 -6.39 -0.99
N ALA A 21 -5.32 -7.03 0.01
CA ALA A 21 -6.00 -8.07 0.76
C ALA A 21 -7.10 -7.48 1.67
N ILE A 22 -6.82 -6.34 2.30
CA ILE A 22 -7.75 -5.70 3.24
C ILE A 22 -8.73 -4.72 2.55
N THR A 23 -8.36 -4.22 1.36
CA THR A 23 -9.22 -3.39 0.53
C THR A 23 -9.52 -4.12 -0.78
N LYS A 24 -10.80 -4.27 -1.16
CA LYS A 24 -11.17 -4.72 -2.52
C LYS A 24 -10.88 -3.65 -3.60
N ALA A 25 -10.02 -2.68 -3.30
CA ALA A 25 -9.80 -1.49 -4.10
C ALA A 25 -8.76 -1.69 -5.22
N GLY A 26 -7.96 -2.76 -5.16
CA GLY A 26 -6.97 -3.07 -6.21
C GLY A 26 -5.91 -1.96 -6.36
N ALA A 27 -5.23 -1.61 -5.27
CA ALA A 27 -4.04 -0.76 -5.34
C ALA A 27 -3.00 -1.37 -6.27
N GLU A 28 -2.56 -0.58 -7.23
CA GLU A 28 -1.53 -0.99 -8.17
C GLU A 28 -0.24 -1.33 -7.41
N ALA A 29 0.15 -2.61 -7.44
CA ALA A 29 1.47 -3.05 -7.05
C ALA A 29 2.45 -2.75 -8.19
N ALA A 30 2.55 -1.47 -8.57
CA ALA A 30 3.52 -1.01 -9.53
C ALA A 30 4.85 -0.74 -8.81
N ASN A 31 5.93 -1.35 -9.31
CA ASN A 31 7.29 -0.97 -8.92
C ASN A 31 7.56 0.44 -9.46
N TYR A 32 7.30 1.45 -8.65
CA TYR A 32 7.77 2.80 -8.91
C TYR A 32 9.08 3.02 -8.14
N PRO A 33 10.25 2.70 -8.72
CA PRO A 33 11.55 2.85 -8.05
C PRO A 33 11.88 4.30 -7.64
N PHE A 34 11.08 5.28 -8.08
CA PHE A 34 11.30 6.71 -7.84
C PHE A 34 10.04 7.51 -7.48
N ALA A 35 8.88 6.89 -7.24
CA ALA A 35 7.68 7.64 -6.84
C ALA A 35 7.52 7.65 -5.31
N THR A 36 7.53 8.84 -4.72
CA THR A 36 7.18 9.06 -3.31
C THR A 36 5.66 9.17 -3.19
N ILE A 37 5.03 8.20 -2.52
CA ILE A 37 3.65 8.24 -2.03
C ILE A 37 3.70 8.42 -0.52
#